data_AF-A0A9X2SXL7-F1
#
_entry.id   AF-A0A9X2SXL7-F1
#
_cell.length_a   1.000
_cell.length_b   1.000
_cell.length_c   1.000
_cell.angle_alpha   90.00
_cell.angle_beta   90.00
_cell.angle_gamma   90.00
#
_symmetry.space_group_name_H-M   'P 1'
#
loop_
_entity.id
_entity.type
_entity.pdbx_description
1 polymer ?
#
loop_
_entity_poly.entity_id
_entity_poly.type
_entity_poly.pdbx_seq_one_letter_code
_entity_poly.pdbx_strand_id
1 'polypeptide(L)'
;MPDTLDILRKLALQIRNASSEGENTAERVGRTLVGILNLLSKYSPEELEKIFLRKDKEDGTPFPMTFGDWVKFGEFLTGISGGCIDKNGILEMEEGIFRKRLFVPEIAYNRVTYFKGRMCASPGGGCTVKEWSDNGDGSYTITPDLTDADGLSQFVDDILTTYFVTKNAEGKLQGFEEMKFRVT
;
A
#
# COMPACT_ATOMS: atom_id res chain seq x y z
N MET A 1 35.85 17.01 -1.85
CA MET A 1 34.93 17.55 -0.83
C MET A 1 35.23 16.80 0.46
N PRO A 2 35.65 17.45 1.55
CA PRO A 2 35.79 16.76 2.84
C PRO A 2 34.46 16.09 3.16
N ASP A 3 34.48 14.81 3.53
CA ASP A 3 33.27 14.03 3.75
C ASP A 3 32.45 14.67 4.89
N THR A 4 31.31 15.26 4.56
CA THR A 4 30.40 15.91 5.53
C THR A 4 30.06 14.98 6.68
N LEU A 5 30.02 13.66 6.42
CA LEU A 5 29.80 12.63 7.43
C LEU A 5 30.94 12.54 8.44
N ASP A 6 32.19 12.67 7.99
CA ASP A 6 33.39 12.67 8.85
C ASP A 6 33.44 13.93 9.75
N ILE A 7 33.03 15.08 9.20
CA ILE A 7 32.89 16.33 9.96
C ILE A 7 31.83 16.18 11.05
N LEU A 8 30.65 15.63 10.71
CA LEU A 8 29.56 15.42 11.68
C LEU A 8 29.96 14.42 12.78
N ARG A 9 30.69 13.35 12.43
CA ARG A 9 31.22 12.39 13.42
C ARG A 9 32.20 13.04 14.38
N LYS A 10 33.12 13.87 13.88
CA LYS A 10 34.07 14.63 14.72
C LYS A 10 33.36 15.60 15.66
N LEU A 11 32.34 16.31 15.18
CA LEU A 11 31.50 17.19 16.00
C LEU A 11 30.74 16.40 17.09
N ALA A 12 30.17 15.25 16.76
CA ALA A 12 29.47 14.40 17.74
C ALA A 12 30.40 13.89 18.85
N LEU A 13 31.66 13.57 18.53
CA LEU A 13 32.66 13.16 19.53
C LEU A 13 32.98 14.28 20.54
N GLN A 14 32.90 15.55 20.12
CA GLN A 14 33.13 16.72 20.98
C GLN A 14 32.00 16.94 22.00
N ILE A 15 30.81 16.36 21.80
CA ILE A 15 29.75 16.36 22.82
C ILE A 15 30.11 15.39 23.95
N ARG A 16 30.64 14.22 23.60
CA ARG A 16 30.91 13.14 24.55
C ARG A 16 32.16 13.42 25.39
N ASN A 17 33.21 13.97 24.76
CA ASN A 17 34.49 14.22 25.41
C ASN A 17 34.68 15.73 25.59
N ALA A 18 35.00 16.17 26.81
CA ALA A 18 35.46 17.53 27.01
C ALA A 18 36.77 17.74 26.25
N SER A 19 36.81 18.80 25.45
CA SER A 19 37.96 19.13 24.60
C SER A 19 38.81 20.25 25.17
N SER A 20 38.27 20.95 26.16
CA SER A 20 38.94 21.98 26.96
C SER A 20 38.69 21.75 28.45
N GLU A 21 39.62 22.15 29.30
CA GLU A 21 39.50 22.05 30.74
C GLU A 21 38.40 23.01 31.26
N GLY A 22 37.51 22.53 32.12
CA GLY A 22 36.36 23.29 32.63
C GLY A 22 35.15 23.36 31.68
N GLU A 23 35.22 22.77 30.49
CA GLU A 23 34.13 22.78 29.50
C GLU A 23 32.91 21.98 29.99
N ASN A 24 31.77 22.66 30.16
CA ASN A 24 30.55 22.01 30.63
C ASN A 24 29.75 21.38 29.48
N THR A 25 28.69 20.61 29.79
CA THR A 25 27.86 19.96 28.76
C THR A 25 27.15 20.95 27.84
N ALA A 26 26.72 22.11 28.37
CA ALA A 26 26.02 23.11 27.56
C ALA A 26 26.94 23.74 26.51
N GLU A 27 28.19 24.03 26.87
CA GLU A 27 29.20 24.57 25.95
C GLU A 27 29.54 23.57 24.82
N ARG A 28 29.69 22.30 25.17
CA ARG A 28 29.95 21.21 24.20
C ARG A 28 28.80 21.04 23.20
N VAL A 29 27.56 21.01 23.70
CA VAL A 29 26.35 20.92 22.86
C VAL A 29 26.20 22.19 22.01
N GLY A 30 26.40 23.37 22.60
CA GLY A 30 26.29 24.66 21.91
C GLY A 30 27.26 24.80 20.74
N ARG A 31 28.54 24.45 20.93
CA ARG A 31 29.54 24.46 19.85
C ARG A 31 29.18 23.50 18.72
N THR A 32 28.65 22.33 19.05
CA THR A 32 28.22 21.34 18.04
C THR A 32 27.03 21.87 17.23
N LEU A 33 26.06 22.48 17.89
CA LEU A 33 24.93 23.14 17.23
C LEU A 33 25.40 24.25 16.28
N VAL A 34 26.32 25.12 16.72
CA VAL A 34 26.92 26.17 15.88
C VAL A 34 27.64 25.55 14.67
N GLY A 35 28.36 24.44 14.87
CA GLY A 35 29.01 23.70 13.78
C GLY A 35 28.01 23.19 12.74
N ILE A 36 26.88 22.62 13.17
CA ILE A 36 25.80 22.17 12.28
C ILE A 36 25.17 23.35 11.54
N LEU A 37 24.88 24.46 12.23
CA LEU A 37 24.32 25.66 11.62
C LEU A 37 25.25 26.24 10.54
N ASN A 38 26.57 26.25 10.78
CA ASN A 38 27.57 26.68 9.79
C ASN A 38 27.67 25.75 8.58
N LEU A 39 27.29 24.48 8.72
CA LEU A 39 27.21 23.55 7.59
C LEU A 39 25.92 23.80 6.79
N LEU A 40 24.80 24.00 7.48
CA LEU A 40 23.51 24.30 6.84
C LEU A 40 23.52 25.66 6.14
N SER A 41 24.21 26.66 6.70
CA SER A 41 24.33 28.00 6.11
C SER A 41 25.11 28.04 4.79
N LYS A 42 25.76 26.94 4.40
CA LYS A 42 26.40 26.80 3.08
C LYS A 42 25.39 26.63 1.96
N TYR A 43 24.17 26.23 2.29
CA TYR A 43 23.07 26.05 1.36
C TYR A 43 22.16 27.28 1.41
N SER A 44 21.64 27.69 0.26
CA SER A 44 20.60 28.71 0.24
C SER A 44 19.28 28.14 0.81
N PRO A 45 18.37 28.98 1.31
CA PRO A 45 17.04 28.52 1.72
C PRO A 45 16.34 27.71 0.62
N GLU A 46 16.49 28.11 -0.64
CA GLU A 46 15.90 27.44 -1.80
C GLU A 46 16.51 26.06 -2.07
N GLU A 47 17.78 25.85 -1.74
CA GLU A 47 18.42 24.53 -1.84
C GLU A 47 17.94 23.59 -0.73
N LEU A 48 17.75 24.11 0.49
CA LEU A 48 17.23 23.33 1.61
C LEU A 48 15.77 22.91 1.38
N GLU A 49 14.95 23.77 0.78
CA GLU A 49 13.56 23.43 0.40
C GLU A 49 13.49 22.27 -0.60
N LYS A 50 14.54 22.01 -1.39
CA LYS A 50 14.58 20.87 -2.32
C LYS A 50 14.95 19.54 -1.64
N ILE A 51 15.50 19.59 -0.43
CA ILE A 51 16.03 18.42 0.27
C ILE A 51 15.00 17.85 1.26
N PHE A 52 14.19 18.70 1.90
CA PHE A 52 13.28 18.30 2.97
C PHE A 52 11.83 18.69 2.68
N LEU A 53 10.90 17.80 2.99
CA LEU A 53 9.47 18.10 2.95
C LEU A 53 9.08 19.00 4.13
N ARG A 54 8.42 20.10 3.81
CA ARG A 54 7.86 21.03 4.79
C ARG A 54 6.57 20.49 5.40
N LYS A 55 6.35 20.87 6.67
CA LYS A 55 5.17 20.48 7.47
C LYS A 55 4.20 21.64 7.71
N ASP A 56 4.58 22.84 7.30
CA ASP A 56 3.90 24.11 7.59
C ASP A 56 3.30 24.77 6.34
N LYS A 57 3.55 24.22 5.15
CA LYS A 57 2.92 24.63 3.88
C LYS A 57 2.67 23.41 2.99
N GLU A 58 1.94 23.59 1.91
CA GLU A 58 1.81 22.60 0.85
C GLU A 58 3.19 22.29 0.24
N ASP A 59 3.57 21.01 0.26
CA ASP A 59 4.86 20.51 -0.23
C ASP A 59 4.75 19.02 -0.61
N GLY A 60 5.64 18.52 -1.45
CA GLY A 60 5.58 17.16 -1.97
C GLY A 60 6.84 16.71 -2.70
N THR A 61 6.93 15.42 -2.99
CA THR A 61 8.04 14.81 -3.72
C THR A 61 7.52 14.02 -4.93
N PRO A 62 8.19 14.07 -6.10
CA PRO A 62 7.85 13.21 -7.23
C PRO A 62 8.32 11.76 -7.05
N PHE A 63 9.05 11.45 -5.98
CA PHE A 63 9.57 10.11 -5.69
C PHE A 63 8.65 9.35 -4.71
N PRO A 64 8.61 8.00 -4.77
CA PRO A 64 7.89 7.21 -3.77
C PRO A 64 8.38 7.51 -2.36
N MET A 65 7.44 7.60 -1.41
CA MET A 65 7.72 7.83 0.00
C MET A 65 7.40 6.58 0.80
N THR A 66 8.32 6.17 1.67
CA THR A 66 8.07 5.15 2.68
C THR A 66 7.77 5.85 3.99
N PHE A 67 6.62 5.54 4.57
CA PHE A 67 6.27 6.00 5.90
C PHE A 67 6.76 4.97 6.92
N GLY A 68 7.00 5.40 8.16
CA GLY A 68 7.42 4.49 9.23
C GLY A 68 6.30 3.53 9.60
N ASP A 69 5.68 3.74 10.76
CA ASP A 69 4.66 2.81 11.22
C ASP A 69 3.25 3.12 10.67
N TRP A 70 2.91 4.39 10.39
CA TRP A 70 1.52 4.78 10.06
C TRP A 70 1.49 5.88 9.00
N VAL A 71 0.44 5.86 8.18
CA VAL A 71 0.00 7.00 7.38
C VAL A 71 -1.35 7.45 7.91
N LYS A 72 -1.44 8.67 8.45
CA LYS A 72 -2.69 9.23 8.98
C LYS A 72 -3.16 10.38 8.10
N PHE A 73 -4.45 10.39 7.79
CA PHE A 73 -5.12 11.40 7.00
C PHE A 73 -6.12 12.16 7.89
N GLY A 74 -5.95 13.48 7.96
CA GLY A 74 -6.74 14.35 8.86
C GLY A 74 -6.43 14.13 10.35
N GLU A 75 -7.33 14.60 11.20
CA GLU A 75 -7.30 14.33 12.65
C GLU A 75 -7.82 12.90 12.91
N PHE A 76 -6.95 11.91 12.67
CA PHE A 76 -7.31 10.50 12.81
C PHE A 76 -7.54 10.09 14.27
N LEU A 77 -8.74 9.60 14.55
CA LEU A 77 -9.17 8.99 15.80
C LEU A 77 -9.88 7.67 15.48
N THR A 78 -9.34 6.54 15.96
CA THR A 78 -9.88 5.21 15.69
C THR A 78 -11.37 5.11 16.03
N GLY A 79 -12.17 4.67 15.06
CA GLY A 79 -13.61 4.51 15.13
C GLY A 79 -14.42 5.80 15.09
N ILE A 80 -13.75 6.97 14.95
CA ILE A 80 -14.39 8.28 15.11
C ILE A 80 -14.18 9.17 13.88
N SER A 81 -12.94 9.39 13.42
CA SER A 81 -12.66 10.36 12.37
C SER A 81 -11.37 10.08 11.60
N GLY A 82 -11.32 10.58 10.37
CA GLY A 82 -10.14 10.56 9.51
C GLY A 82 -9.90 9.22 8.83
N GLY A 83 -8.64 8.97 8.44
CA GLY A 83 -8.24 7.69 7.88
C GLY A 83 -6.81 7.31 8.24
N CYS A 84 -6.53 6.01 8.26
CA CYS A 84 -5.23 5.48 8.59
C CYS A 84 -4.89 4.23 7.78
N ILE A 85 -3.63 4.10 7.38
CA ILE A 85 -3.00 2.83 7.01
C ILE A 85 -1.94 2.54 8.08
N ASP A 86 -2.14 1.47 8.85
CA ASP A 86 -1.20 1.06 9.88
C ASP A 86 0.01 0.28 9.30
N LYS A 87 0.95 -0.09 10.16
CA LYS A 87 2.18 -0.83 9.79
C LYS A 87 1.92 -2.21 9.19
N ASN A 88 0.75 -2.77 9.43
CA ASN A 88 0.32 -4.07 8.91
C ASN A 88 -0.48 -3.93 7.61
N GLY A 89 -0.70 -2.70 7.12
CA GLY A 89 -1.50 -2.42 5.95
C GLY A 89 -3.01 -2.43 6.20
N ILE A 90 -3.45 -2.41 7.46
CA ILE A 90 -4.87 -2.32 7.81
C ILE A 90 -5.34 -0.89 7.54
N LEU A 91 -6.34 -0.77 6.67
CA LEU A 91 -6.97 0.48 6.30
C LEU A 91 -8.21 0.73 7.17
N GLU A 92 -8.23 1.87 7.83
CA GLU A 92 -9.38 2.38 8.56
C GLU A 92 -9.75 3.75 7.98
N MET A 93 -11.02 3.94 7.59
CA MET A 93 -11.52 5.21 7.06
C MET A 93 -13.03 5.31 7.17
N GLU A 94 -13.53 6.54 7.23
CA GLU A 94 -14.96 6.85 7.28
C GLU A 94 -15.66 6.72 5.92
N GLU A 95 -15.01 7.17 4.83
CA GLU A 95 -15.60 7.19 3.49
C GLU A 95 -14.55 6.91 2.40
N GLY A 96 -14.96 6.18 1.36
CA GLY A 96 -14.15 5.92 0.16
C GLY A 96 -14.98 6.03 -1.12
N ILE A 97 -14.51 6.83 -2.09
CA ILE A 97 -15.14 7.00 -3.41
C ILE A 97 -14.33 6.24 -4.46
N PHE A 98 -14.85 5.10 -4.92
CA PHE A 98 -14.23 4.29 -5.97
C PHE A 98 -14.86 4.57 -7.34
N ARG A 99 -14.05 5.00 -8.32
CA ARG A 99 -14.57 5.44 -9.63
C ARG A 99 -14.81 4.33 -10.63
N LYS A 100 -14.10 3.20 -10.53
CA LYS A 100 -14.10 2.16 -11.58
C LYS A 100 -14.34 0.76 -11.06
N ARG A 101 -13.43 0.22 -10.23
CA ARG A 101 -13.48 -1.15 -9.73
C ARG A 101 -12.92 -1.22 -8.31
N LEU A 102 -13.49 -2.10 -7.51
CA LEU A 102 -12.97 -2.55 -6.21
C LEU A 102 -12.81 -4.07 -6.31
N PHE A 103 -11.60 -4.57 -6.07
CA PHE A 103 -11.29 -6.00 -6.09
C PHE A 103 -10.93 -6.41 -4.67
N VAL A 104 -11.82 -7.18 -4.05
CA VAL A 104 -11.65 -7.69 -2.70
C VAL A 104 -12.26 -9.09 -2.64
N PRO A 105 -11.71 -9.99 -1.82
CA PRO A 105 -12.25 -11.34 -1.67
C PRO A 105 -13.63 -11.33 -1.01
N GLU A 106 -13.87 -10.39 -0.08
CA GLU A 106 -15.12 -10.32 0.69
C GLU A 106 -15.44 -8.87 1.07
N ILE A 107 -16.74 -8.54 1.11
CA ILE A 107 -17.27 -7.27 1.66
C ILE A 107 -18.41 -7.60 2.62
N ALA A 108 -18.27 -7.19 3.88
CA ALA A 108 -19.34 -7.20 4.88
C ALA A 108 -19.89 -5.77 5.08
N TYR A 109 -21.21 -5.59 4.98
CA TYR A 109 -21.86 -4.29 5.15
C TYR A 109 -23.25 -4.43 5.78
N ASN A 110 -23.69 -3.41 6.51
CA ASN A 110 -25.03 -3.40 7.11
C ASN A 110 -26.13 -3.02 6.11
N ARG A 111 -25.83 -2.14 5.15
CA ARG A 111 -26.80 -1.67 4.15
C ARG A 111 -26.14 -1.25 2.84
N VAL A 112 -26.76 -1.61 1.73
CA VAL A 112 -26.52 -1.02 0.41
C VAL A 112 -27.82 -0.41 -0.11
N THR A 113 -27.77 0.86 -0.51
CA THR A 113 -28.98 1.63 -0.86
C THR A 113 -29.36 1.51 -2.33
N TYR A 114 -28.38 1.45 -3.25
CA TYR A 114 -28.68 1.61 -4.67
C TYR A 114 -27.63 0.99 -5.61
N PHE A 115 -28.11 0.33 -6.66
CA PHE A 115 -27.32 -0.08 -7.82
C PHE A 115 -27.94 0.52 -9.09
N LYS A 116 -27.17 1.35 -9.81
CA LYS A 116 -27.56 1.83 -11.15
C LYS A 116 -27.10 0.82 -12.20
N GLY A 117 -27.87 -0.25 -12.38
CA GLY A 117 -27.54 -1.31 -13.34
C GLY A 117 -27.97 -2.68 -12.85
N ARG A 118 -27.29 -3.72 -13.33
CA ARG A 118 -27.51 -5.10 -12.88
C ARG A 118 -26.49 -5.44 -11.80
N MET A 119 -26.98 -5.85 -10.63
CA MET A 119 -26.17 -6.57 -9.65
C MET A 119 -26.20 -8.05 -10.04
N CYS A 120 -25.09 -8.58 -10.54
CA CYS A 120 -24.93 -10.01 -10.71
C CYS A 120 -24.37 -10.60 -9.41
N ALA A 121 -25.26 -10.95 -8.48
CA ALA A 121 -24.92 -11.80 -7.36
C ALA A 121 -25.03 -13.25 -7.83
N SER A 122 -23.92 -13.84 -8.28
CA SER A 122 -23.88 -15.26 -8.62
C SER A 122 -23.56 -16.06 -7.35
N PRO A 123 -24.49 -16.90 -6.85
CA PRO A 123 -24.17 -17.85 -5.78
C PRO A 123 -23.05 -18.81 -6.19
N GLY A 124 -22.92 -19.06 -7.50
CA GLY A 124 -21.90 -19.91 -8.11
C GLY A 124 -20.60 -19.19 -8.47
N GLY A 125 -20.28 -18.07 -7.80
CA GLY A 125 -18.98 -17.40 -7.93
C GLY A 125 -17.79 -18.21 -7.42
N GLY A 126 -18.03 -19.42 -6.89
CA GLY A 126 -17.03 -20.33 -6.32
C GLY A 126 -16.94 -21.68 -7.01
N CYS A 127 -17.16 -21.75 -8.34
CA CYS A 127 -16.85 -22.99 -9.06
C CYS A 127 -15.34 -23.26 -8.97
N THR A 128 -14.95 -24.14 -8.05
CA THR A 128 -13.58 -24.59 -7.91
C THR A 128 -13.34 -25.67 -8.95
N VAL A 129 -12.24 -25.58 -9.67
CA VAL A 129 -11.87 -26.60 -10.67
C VAL A 129 -11.22 -27.76 -9.94
N LYS A 130 -11.84 -28.95 -10.01
CA LYS A 130 -11.27 -30.18 -9.47
C LYS A 130 -10.17 -30.70 -10.39
N GLU A 131 -10.51 -30.86 -11.65
CA GLU A 131 -9.64 -31.38 -12.69
C GLU A 131 -9.87 -30.62 -14.00
N TRP A 132 -8.82 -30.48 -14.80
CA TRP A 132 -8.91 -29.91 -16.13
C TRP A 132 -8.00 -30.64 -17.11
N SER A 133 -8.39 -30.64 -18.39
CA SER A 133 -7.58 -31.16 -19.49
C SER A 133 -7.51 -30.15 -20.62
N ASP A 134 -6.31 -29.95 -21.17
CA ASP A 134 -6.10 -29.22 -22.42
C ASP A 134 -6.51 -30.12 -23.60
N ASN A 135 -7.37 -29.61 -24.47
CA ASN A 135 -7.83 -30.32 -25.65
C ASN A 135 -6.92 -30.11 -26.87
N GLY A 136 -5.93 -29.21 -26.79
CA GLY A 136 -4.93 -28.96 -27.84
C GLY A 136 -5.43 -28.09 -29.00
N ASP A 137 -6.67 -27.61 -28.94
CA ASP A 137 -7.30 -26.72 -29.92
C ASP A 137 -7.58 -25.31 -29.35
N GLY A 138 -7.03 -25.03 -28.17
CA GLY A 138 -7.29 -23.79 -27.41
C GLY A 138 -8.55 -23.86 -26.54
N SER A 139 -9.24 -25.00 -26.49
CA SER A 139 -10.30 -25.28 -25.53
C SER A 139 -9.78 -26.12 -24.35
N TYR A 140 -10.49 -26.03 -23.22
CA TYR A 140 -10.20 -26.78 -22.01
C TYR A 140 -11.46 -27.46 -21.53
N THR A 141 -11.36 -28.71 -21.11
CA THR A 141 -12.43 -29.41 -20.41
C THR A 141 -12.18 -29.30 -18.91
N ILE A 142 -13.21 -28.85 -18.19
CA ILE A 142 -13.13 -28.57 -16.75
C ILE A 142 -14.15 -29.45 -16.04
N THR A 143 -13.68 -30.17 -15.02
CA THR A 143 -14.55 -30.86 -14.07
C THR A 143 -14.68 -29.98 -12.83
N PRO A 144 -15.88 -29.44 -12.54
CA PRO A 144 -16.11 -28.67 -11.33
C PRO A 144 -16.01 -29.55 -10.08
N ASP A 145 -15.49 -29.01 -8.99
CA ASP A 145 -15.54 -29.63 -7.68
C ASP A 145 -16.94 -29.44 -7.09
N LEU A 146 -17.79 -30.46 -7.24
CA LEU A 146 -19.15 -30.46 -6.74
C LEU A 146 -19.16 -31.03 -5.32
N THR A 147 -19.37 -30.19 -4.33
CA THR A 147 -19.77 -30.67 -3.00
C THR A 147 -21.29 -30.87 -2.98
N ASP A 148 -21.78 -31.89 -2.28
CA ASP A 148 -23.21 -32.30 -2.29
C ASP A 148 -24.19 -31.20 -1.83
N ALA A 149 -23.70 -30.06 -1.33
CA ALA A 149 -24.50 -28.92 -0.87
C ALA A 149 -24.58 -27.76 -1.87
N ASP A 150 -23.75 -27.75 -2.92
CA ASP A 150 -23.68 -26.63 -3.88
C ASP A 150 -24.53 -26.92 -5.11
N GLY A 151 -25.76 -26.38 -5.12
CA GLY A 151 -26.59 -26.38 -6.32
C GLY A 151 -25.98 -25.52 -7.41
N LEU A 152 -25.41 -26.13 -8.46
CA LEU A 152 -25.06 -25.41 -9.68
C LEU A 152 -26.32 -25.16 -10.51
N SER A 153 -26.69 -23.90 -10.69
CA SER A 153 -27.82 -23.46 -11.52
C SER A 153 -27.51 -23.41 -13.02
N GLN A 154 -26.47 -24.15 -13.46
CA GLN A 154 -25.88 -24.02 -14.78
C GLN A 154 -26.42 -25.12 -15.69
N PHE A 155 -26.97 -24.73 -16.83
CA PHE A 155 -27.54 -25.64 -17.81
C PHE A 155 -26.59 -25.82 -19.00
N VAL A 156 -26.74 -26.94 -19.72
CA VAL A 156 -26.10 -27.12 -21.03
C VAL A 156 -26.44 -25.92 -21.92
N ASP A 157 -25.43 -25.43 -22.65
CA ASP A 157 -25.41 -24.22 -23.47
C ASP A 157 -25.33 -22.87 -22.74
N ASP A 158 -25.31 -22.84 -21.39
CA ASP A 158 -25.04 -21.60 -20.67
C ASP A 158 -23.63 -21.08 -21.02
N ILE A 159 -23.54 -19.75 -21.18
CA ILE A 159 -22.25 -19.06 -21.29
C ILE A 159 -21.93 -18.47 -19.93
N LEU A 160 -20.89 -19.01 -19.31
CA LEU A 160 -20.39 -18.56 -18.03
C LEU A 160 -19.20 -17.65 -18.24
N THR A 161 -19.12 -16.60 -17.43
CA THR A 161 -17.97 -15.69 -17.37
C THR A 161 -17.38 -15.81 -15.99
N THR A 162 -16.09 -16.15 -15.90
CA THR A 162 -15.35 -16.18 -14.65
C THR A 162 -14.19 -15.20 -14.68
N TYR A 163 -13.81 -14.76 -13.49
CA TYR A 163 -12.61 -13.98 -13.26
C TYR A 163 -11.64 -14.84 -12.46
N PHE A 164 -10.44 -15.02 -12.96
CA PHE A 164 -9.40 -15.77 -12.26
C PHE A 164 -8.20 -14.90 -11.95
N VAL A 165 -7.53 -15.26 -10.86
CA VAL A 165 -6.32 -14.58 -10.41
C VAL A 165 -5.15 -15.08 -11.25
N THR A 166 -4.45 -14.16 -11.89
CA THR A 166 -3.14 -14.46 -12.48
C THR A 166 -2.06 -14.28 -11.43
N LYS A 167 -1.12 -15.21 -11.40
CA LYS A 167 0.05 -15.17 -10.53
C LYS A 167 1.30 -15.14 -11.40
N ASN A 168 2.30 -14.38 -10.97
CA ASN A 168 3.61 -14.39 -11.62
C ASN A 168 4.35 -15.71 -11.34
N ALA A 169 5.53 -15.89 -11.93
CA ALA A 169 6.38 -17.08 -11.71
C ALA A 169 6.76 -17.32 -10.22
N GLU A 170 6.62 -16.33 -9.35
CA GLU A 170 6.87 -16.39 -7.91
C GLU A 170 5.60 -16.69 -7.09
N GLY A 171 4.46 -16.90 -7.74
CA GLY A 171 3.18 -17.16 -7.08
C GLY A 171 2.49 -15.91 -6.50
N LYS A 172 3.00 -14.70 -6.74
CA LYS A 172 2.39 -13.44 -6.28
C LYS A 172 1.27 -13.01 -7.21
N LEU A 173 0.25 -12.36 -6.65
CA LEU A 173 -0.85 -11.75 -7.40
C LEU A 173 -0.29 -10.82 -8.49
N GLN A 174 -0.55 -11.15 -9.75
CA GLN A 174 -0.16 -10.36 -10.92
C GLN A 174 -1.33 -9.56 -11.48
N GLY A 175 -2.54 -10.11 -11.40
CA GLY A 175 -3.73 -9.44 -11.89
C GLY A 175 -4.96 -10.34 -11.87
N PHE A 176 -5.98 -9.91 -12.61
CA PHE A 176 -7.22 -10.65 -12.81
C PHE A 176 -7.49 -10.71 -14.30
N GLU A 177 -7.82 -11.89 -14.81
CA GLU A 177 -8.21 -12.11 -16.19
C GLU A 177 -9.63 -12.66 -16.27
N GLU A 178 -10.27 -12.41 -17.42
CA GLU A 178 -11.64 -12.85 -17.71
C GLU A 178 -11.60 -14.05 -18.65
N MET A 179 -12.31 -15.11 -18.29
CA MET A 179 -12.53 -16.26 -19.16
C MET A 179 -14.02 -16.48 -19.38
N LYS A 180 -14.39 -16.80 -20.63
CA LYS A 180 -15.75 -17.21 -21.00
C LYS A 180 -15.74 -18.65 -21.45
N PHE A 181 -16.66 -19.45 -20.94
CA PHE A 181 -16.78 -20.86 -21.29
C PHE A 181 -18.25 -21.22 -21.50
N ARG A 182 -18.48 -22.13 -22.46
CA ARG A 182 -19.79 -22.70 -22.72
C ARG A 182 -19.90 -24.01 -21.96
N VAL A 183 -21.00 -24.20 -21.25
CA VAL A 183 -21.35 -25.50 -20.66
C VAL A 183 -21.81 -26.40 -21.80
N THR A 184 -21.13 -27.52 -22.02
CA THR A 184 -21.45 -28.51 -23.07
C THR A 184 -21.79 -29.85 -22.47
#